data_AF-A0A6M0SZR1-F1
#
_entry.id   AF-A0A6M0SZR1-F1
#
_cell.length_a   1.000
_cell.length_b   1.000
_cell.length_c   1.000
_cell.angle_alpha   90.00
_cell.angle_beta   90.00
_cell.angle_gamma   90.00
#
_symmetry.space_group_name_H-M   'P 1'
#
loop_
_entity.id
_entity.type
_entity.pdbx_description
1 polymer ?
#
loop_
_entity_poly.entity_id
_entity_poly.type
_entity_poly.pdbx_seq_one_letter_code
_entity_poly.pdbx_strand_id
1 'polypeptide(L)' 'MQLTELELQNLRHLIGSHETAHNKLNDYAQQAQDQQIKQMFQKSAQDAENTKQKLMSYLG' A
#
# COMPACT_ATOMS: atom_id res chain seq x y z
N MET A 1 22.83 -4.81 3.06
CA MET A 1 22.85 -3.57 3.89
C MET A 1 22.19 -3.90 5.20
N GLN A 2 22.72 -3.43 6.33
CA GLN A 2 22.09 -3.68 7.63
C GLN A 2 21.30 -2.43 8.02
N LEU A 3 19.98 -2.57 8.15
CA LEU A 3 19.12 -1.48 8.60
C LEU A 3 19.39 -1.20 10.08
N THR A 4 19.45 0.07 10.46
CA THR A 4 19.37 0.48 11.86
C THR A 4 17.98 0.15 12.42
N GLU A 5 17.85 0.11 13.75
CA GLU A 5 16.56 -0.16 14.39
C GLU A 5 15.49 0.87 14.00
N LEU A 6 15.88 2.15 13.92
CA LEU A 6 14.99 3.23 13.50
C LEU A 6 14.55 3.08 12.04
N GLU A 7 15.47 2.75 11.14
CA GLU A 7 15.13 2.50 9.73
C GLU A 7 14.21 1.28 9.57
N LEU A 8 14.45 0.22 10.36
CA LEU A 8 13.59 -0.97 10.38
C LEU A 8 12.17 -0.66 10.88
N GLN A 9 12.05 0.14 11.94
CA GLN A 9 10.75 0.58 12.46
C GLN A 9 10.01 1.45 11.42
N ASN A 10 10.71 2.41 10.79
CA ASN A 10 10.15 3.23 9.73
C ASN A 10 9.69 2.39 8.53
N LEU A 11 10.51 1.42 8.10
CA LEU A 11 10.19 0.53 6.99
C LEU A 11 8.92 -0.29 7.27
N ARG A 12 8.80 -0.87 8.47
CA ARG A 12 7.60 -1.60 8.90
C ARG A 12 6.37 -0.70 8.96
N HIS A 13 6.52 0.53 9.46
CA HIS A 13 5.43 1.50 9.52
C HIS A 13 4.91 1.84 8.11
N LEU A 14 5.82 2.06 7.16
CA LEU A 14 5.47 2.34 5.76
C LEU A 14 4.75 1.14 5.11
N ILE A 15 5.25 -0.09 5.33
CA ILE A 15 4.62 -1.32 4.83
C ILE A 15 3.17 -1.42 5.33
N GLY A 16 2.95 -1.29 6.65
CA GLY A 16 1.61 -1.36 7.23
C GLY A 16 0.68 -0.23 6.79
N SER A 17 1.23 0.97 6.57
CA SER A 17 0.48 2.11 6.04
C SER A 17 -0.03 1.85 4.61
N HIS A 18 0.81 1.27 3.74
CA HIS A 18 0.43 0.92 2.38
C HIS A 18 -0.55 -0.26 2.32
N GLU A 19 -0.42 -1.25 3.21
CA GLU A 19 -1.42 -2.32 3.36
C GLU A 19 -2.78 -1.77 3.77
N THR A 20 -2.81 -0.88 4.76
CA THR A 20 -4.05 -0.21 5.21
C THR A 20 -4.68 0.60 4.08
N ALA A 21 -3.86 1.32 3.30
CA ALA A 21 -4.33 2.09 2.15
C ALA A 21 -4.90 1.17 1.06
N HIS A 22 -4.21 0.08 0.72
CA HIS A 22 -4.67 -0.91 -0.25
C HIS A 22 -6.06 -1.45 0.10
N ASN A 23 -6.26 -1.89 1.34
CA ASN A 23 -7.53 -2.44 1.80
C ASN A 23 -8.66 -1.40 1.71
N LYS A 24 -8.42 -0.18 2.23
CA LYS A 24 -9.42 0.90 2.16
C LYS A 24 -9.79 1.27 0.72
N LEU A 25 -8.81 1.35 -0.17
CA LEU A 25 -9.04 1.71 -1.56
C LEU A 25 -9.80 0.60 -2.30
N ASN A 26 -9.54 -0.68 -2.00
CA ASN A 26 -10.36 -1.78 -2.50
C ASN A 26 -11.81 -1.70 -1.98
N ASP A 27 -12.00 -1.42 -0.69
CA ASP A 27 -13.34 -1.26 -0.12
C ASP A 27 -14.09 -0.10 -0.78
N TYR A 28 -13.42 1.03 -1.02
CA TYR A 28 -13.99 2.18 -1.71
C TYR A 28 -14.30 1.87 -3.18
N ALA A 29 -13.45 1.12 -3.87
CA ALA A 29 -13.71 0.67 -5.24
C ALA A 29 -14.95 -0.25 -5.33
N GLN A 30 -15.19 -1.07 -4.31
CA GLN A 30 -16.38 -1.93 -4.25
C GLN A 30 -17.66 -1.12 -4.03
N GLN A 31 -17.59 -0.05 -3.24
CA GLN A 31 -18.73 0.82 -2.92
C GLN A 31 -18.99 1.90 -3.97
N ALA A 32 -18.00 2.23 -4.80
CA ALA A 32 -18.13 3.23 -5.86
C ALA A 32 -19.07 2.76 -6.99
N GLN A 33 -20.07 3.57 -7.30
CA GLN A 33 -21.01 3.34 -8.40
C GLN A 33 -20.52 3.94 -9.72
N ASP A 34 -19.83 5.09 -9.65
CA ASP A 34 -19.22 5.72 -10.82
C ASP A 34 -18.01 4.91 -11.31
N GLN A 35 -17.98 4.60 -12.61
CA GLN A 35 -16.95 3.76 -13.20
C GLN A 35 -15.56 4.41 -13.20
N GLN A 36 -15.46 5.72 -13.39
CA GLN A 36 -14.17 6.41 -13.36
C GLN A 36 -13.61 6.43 -11.94
N ILE A 37 -14.46 6.72 -10.95
CA ILE A 37 -14.06 6.69 -9.53
C ILE A 37 -13.65 5.28 -9.10
N LYS A 38 -14.40 4.26 -9.52
CA LYS A 38 -14.07 2.85 -9.26
C LYS A 38 -12.70 2.48 -9.82
N GLN A 39 -12.44 2.82 -11.09
CA GLN A 39 -11.14 2.57 -11.72
C GLN A 39 -10.01 3.33 -11.04
N MET A 40 -10.25 4.58 -10.61
CA MET A 40 -9.28 5.36 -9.85
C MET A 40 -8.90 4.64 -8.55
N PHE A 41 -9.89 4.21 -7.75
CA PHE A 41 -9.62 3.48 -6.51
C PHE A 41 -8.91 2.15 -6.74
N GLN A 42 -9.31 1.38 -7.74
CA GLN A 42 -8.63 0.11 -8.10
C GLN A 42 -7.16 0.34 -8.47
N LYS A 43 -6.88 1.38 -9.27
CA LYS A 43 -5.52 1.75 -9.64
C LYS A 43 -4.70 2.16 -8.42
N SER A 44 -5.25 3.01 -7.56
CA SER A 44 -4.57 3.44 -6.34
C SER A 44 -4.34 2.28 -5.36
N ALA A 45 -5.27 1.32 -5.27
CA ALA A 45 -5.09 0.10 -4.48
C ALA A 45 -3.91 -0.73 -5.03
N GLN A 46 -3.83 -0.90 -6.35
CA GLN A 46 -2.71 -1.61 -6.98
C GLN A 46 -1.37 -0.91 -6.77
N ASP A 47 -1.33 0.43 -6.86
CA ASP A 47 -0.12 1.21 -6.62
C ASP A 47 0.36 1.11 -5.16
N ALA A 48 -0.58 1.07 -4.21
CA ALA A 48 -0.26 0.83 -2.80
C ALA A 48 0.31 -0.58 -2.57
N GLU A 49 -0.26 -1.61 -3.21
CA GLU A 49 0.26 -2.98 -3.13
C GLU A 49 1.66 -3.09 -3.73
N ASN A 50 1.88 -2.51 -4.92
CA ASN A 50 3.19 -2.49 -5.57
C ASN A 50 4.24 -1.81 -4.68
N THR A 51 3.87 -0.70 -4.04
CA THR A 51 4.75 0.00 -3.11
C THR A 51 5.05 -0.84 -1.87
N LYS A 52 4.04 -1.51 -1.30
CA LYS A 52 4.22 -2.46 -0.18
C LYS A 52 5.20 -3.57 -0.55
N GLN A 53 5.04 -4.20 -1.72
CA GLN A 53 5.94 -5.26 -2.20
C GLN A 53 7.38 -4.75 -2.37
N LYS A 54 7.55 -3.54 -2.92
CA LYS A 54 8.86 -2.90 -3.01
C LYS A 54 9.47 -2.60 -1.64
N LEU A 55 8.68 -2.18 -0.66
CA LEU A 55 9.17 -1.94 0.69
C LEU A 55 9.58 -3.24 1.39
N MET A 56 8.82 -4.32 1.21
CA MET A 56 9.16 -5.64 1.74
C MET A 56 10.46 -6.20 1.17
N SER A 57 10.84 -5.85 -0.07
CA SER A 57 12.11 -6.31 -0.64
C SER A 57 13.34 -5.72 0.06
N TYR A 58 13.19 -4.63 0.83
CA TYR A 58 14.27 -4.08 1.68
C TYR A 58 14.43 -4.80 3.02
N LEU A 59 13.53 -5.75 3.36
CA LEU A 59 13.63 -6.59 4.56
C LEU A 59 14.45 -7.88 4.34
N GLY A 60 14.82 -8.19 3.09
CA GLY A 60 15.56 -9.39 2.69
C GLY A 60 17.03 -9.17 2.39
#